data_AF-A0A212KLL9-F1
#
_entry.id   AF-A0A212KLL9-F1
#
_cell.length_a   1.000
_cell.length_b   1.000
_cell.length_c   1.000
_cell.angle_alpha   90.00
_cell.angle_beta   90.00
_cell.angle_gamma   90.00
#
_symmetry.space_group_name_H-M   'P 1'
#
loop_
_entity.id
_entity.type
_entity.pdbx_description
1 polymer ?
#
loop_
_entity_poly.entity_id
_entity_poly.type
_entity_poly.pdbx_seq_one_letter_code
_entity_poly.pdbx_strand_id
1 'polypeptide(L)'
;MREGKGTQMGQPKIRKIATPGEIPPAYRLDDARRPFMYGKLHRVTVTEARVDYVGSITIDPLMLRAAGILPYSRVDVVNVANGNRLQTYVIEGREGAGDCCLNGAAAHLFAPGDLAIIMAYEDVPAENLPGRESVAVMVDGGNRVTEIWTYATPAPDEVGESCRHGEVFARSA
;
A
#
# COMPACT_ATOMS: atom_id res chain seq x y z
N MET A 1 -41.08 10.19 -39.07
CA MET A 1 -39.61 10.04 -39.13
C MET A 1 -39.00 11.18 -38.32
N ARG A 2 -38.38 10.90 -37.17
CA ARG A 2 -37.63 11.90 -36.40
C ARG A 2 -36.16 11.55 -36.54
N GLU A 3 -35.43 12.34 -37.34
CA GLU A 3 -33.99 12.19 -37.49
C GLU A 3 -33.29 12.60 -36.19
N GLY A 4 -32.50 11.69 -35.65
CA GLY A 4 -31.68 11.92 -34.47
C GLY A 4 -30.57 12.90 -34.78
N LYS A 5 -30.46 13.97 -33.99
CA LYS A 5 -29.24 14.78 -33.95
C LYS A 5 -28.14 13.92 -33.34
N GLY A 6 -27.28 13.35 -34.19
CA GLY A 6 -26.06 12.69 -33.75
C GLY A 6 -25.17 13.71 -33.05
N THR A 7 -25.02 13.56 -31.73
CA THR A 7 -24.02 14.33 -30.97
C THR A 7 -22.65 13.88 -31.45
N GLN A 8 -22.01 14.70 -32.28
CA GLN A 8 -20.65 14.47 -32.73
C GLN A 8 -19.74 14.61 -31.50
N MET A 9 -19.26 13.48 -30.96
CA MET A 9 -18.26 13.51 -29.89
C MET A 9 -17.03 14.26 -30.40
N GLY A 10 -16.74 15.41 -29.78
CA GLY A 10 -15.57 16.21 -30.12
C GLY A 10 -14.29 15.39 -29.94
N GLN A 11 -13.38 15.49 -30.89
CA GLN A 11 -12.08 14.85 -30.78
C GLN A 11 -11.35 15.31 -29.50
N PRO A 12 -10.62 14.42 -28.81
CA PRO A 12 -9.89 14.79 -27.61
C PRO A 12 -8.85 15.86 -27.93
N LYS A 13 -8.81 16.94 -27.13
CA LYS A 13 -7.79 17.98 -27.23
C LYS A 13 -6.48 17.46 -26.64
N ILE A 14 -5.67 16.82 -27.46
CA ILE A 14 -4.33 16.35 -27.06
C ILE A 14 -3.33 17.50 -27.22
N ARG A 15 -2.57 17.81 -26.15
CA ARG A 15 -1.52 18.84 -26.16
C ARG A 15 -0.19 18.22 -25.75
N LYS A 16 0.88 18.53 -26.50
CA LYS A 16 2.26 18.26 -26.07
C LYS A 16 2.65 19.26 -24.96
N ILE A 17 3.03 18.75 -23.79
CA ILE A 17 3.38 19.57 -22.62
C ILE A 17 4.87 19.52 -22.24
N ALA A 18 5.64 18.60 -22.82
CA ALA A 18 7.09 18.46 -22.64
C ALA A 18 7.72 17.64 -23.79
N THR A 19 9.04 17.69 -23.92
CA THR A 19 9.86 16.83 -24.79
C THR A 19 10.47 15.68 -23.97
N PRO A 20 10.78 14.50 -24.55
CA PRO A 20 11.48 13.45 -23.82
C PRO A 20 12.77 13.97 -23.16
N GLY A 21 12.91 13.77 -21.84
CA GLY A 21 14.03 14.26 -21.04
C GLY A 21 13.78 15.59 -20.32
N GLU A 22 12.69 16.30 -20.64
CA GLU A 22 12.25 17.47 -19.86
C GLU A 22 11.30 17.04 -18.74
N ILE A 23 11.49 17.60 -17.54
CA ILE A 23 10.50 17.51 -16.47
C ILE A 23 9.30 18.38 -16.89
N PRO A 24 8.09 17.81 -17.04
CA PRO A 24 6.91 18.60 -17.37
C PRO A 24 6.66 19.69 -16.31
N PRO A 25 6.00 20.81 -16.67
CA PRO A 25 5.59 21.77 -15.66
C PRO A 25 4.77 21.07 -14.58
N ALA A 26 4.88 21.56 -13.33
CA ALA A 26 4.20 20.97 -12.18
C ALA A 26 2.75 20.63 -12.53
N TYR A 27 2.42 19.34 -12.39
CA TYR A 27 1.05 18.89 -12.63
C TYR A 27 0.12 19.68 -11.72
N ARG A 28 -1.04 20.06 -12.23
CA ARG A 28 -2.08 20.61 -11.36
C ARG A 28 -2.49 19.52 -10.38
N LEU A 29 -2.08 19.68 -9.12
CA LEU A 29 -2.40 18.77 -8.03
C LEU A 29 -3.63 19.24 -7.22
N ASP A 30 -4.09 20.48 -7.46
CA ASP A 30 -5.30 21.06 -6.89
C ASP A 30 -6.47 20.06 -7.00
N ASP A 31 -7.14 19.81 -5.87
CA ASP A 31 -8.29 18.91 -5.72
C ASP A 31 -8.04 17.40 -6.03
N ALA A 32 -6.82 17.02 -6.44
CA ALA A 32 -6.50 15.63 -6.70
C ALA A 32 -6.25 14.88 -5.38
N ARG A 33 -6.73 13.64 -5.30
CA ARG A 33 -6.50 12.75 -4.15
C ARG A 33 -5.86 11.46 -4.62
N ARG A 34 -4.95 10.91 -3.82
CA ARG A 34 -4.25 9.67 -4.15
C ARG A 34 -4.28 8.70 -2.97
N PRO A 35 -4.46 7.39 -3.22
CA PRO A 35 -4.20 6.40 -2.20
C PRO A 35 -2.70 6.38 -1.90
N PHE A 36 -2.36 6.70 -0.66
CA PHE A 36 -1.01 6.71 -0.14
C PHE A 36 -0.79 5.51 0.77
N MET A 37 0.23 4.70 0.50
CA MET A 37 0.59 3.59 1.39
C MET A 37 1.34 4.15 2.59
N TYR A 38 0.63 4.26 3.72
CA TYR A 38 1.21 4.85 4.93
C TYR A 38 1.95 3.81 5.78
N GLY A 39 1.57 2.54 5.68
CA GLY A 39 2.11 1.47 6.50
C GLY A 39 2.06 0.12 5.80
N LYS A 40 3.15 -0.65 5.88
CA LYS A 40 3.19 -2.04 5.42
C LYS A 40 3.90 -2.96 6.40
N LEU A 41 3.50 -4.22 6.38
CA LEU A 41 4.21 -5.34 6.98
C LEU A 41 4.87 -6.16 5.86
N HIS A 42 6.18 -6.28 5.91
CA HIS A 42 6.97 -6.88 4.85
C HIS A 42 7.32 -8.34 5.18
N ARG A 43 6.85 -9.27 4.34
CA ARG A 43 7.19 -10.71 4.37
C ARG A 43 6.83 -11.39 5.70
N VAL A 44 5.62 -11.11 6.19
CA VAL A 44 5.04 -11.78 7.37
C VAL A 44 4.68 -13.22 7.03
N THR A 45 5.06 -14.17 7.88
CA THR A 45 4.67 -15.58 7.76
C THR A 45 3.20 -15.75 8.09
N VAL A 46 2.41 -16.33 7.18
CA VAL A 46 1.03 -16.74 7.46
C VAL A 46 1.06 -17.86 8.50
N THR A 47 0.47 -17.63 9.67
CA THR A 47 0.43 -18.61 10.75
C THR A 47 -0.72 -19.59 10.59
N GLU A 48 -1.85 -19.11 10.07
CA GLU A 48 -3.07 -19.90 9.93
C GLU A 48 -3.90 -19.46 8.71
N ALA A 49 -4.74 -20.36 8.19
CA ALA A 49 -5.73 -20.07 7.17
C ALA A 49 -7.04 -20.82 7.50
N ARG A 50 -8.16 -20.10 7.69
CA ARG A 50 -9.43 -20.68 8.16
C ARG A 50 -10.59 -20.35 7.22
N VAL A 51 -11.03 -21.33 6.43
CA VAL A 51 -12.09 -21.17 5.41
C VAL A 51 -13.45 -20.83 6.02
N ASP A 52 -13.81 -21.43 7.14
CA ASP A 52 -15.16 -21.28 7.74
C ASP A 52 -15.32 -20.02 8.62
N TYR A 53 -14.29 -19.16 8.69
CA TYR A 53 -14.31 -17.95 9.50
C TYR A 53 -14.68 -16.71 8.68
N VAL A 54 -15.24 -15.69 9.32
CA VAL A 54 -15.66 -14.44 8.67
C VAL A 54 -14.44 -13.77 8.02
N GLY A 55 -14.55 -13.42 6.73
CA GLY A 55 -13.43 -12.97 5.91
C GLY A 55 -12.77 -11.68 6.42
N SER A 56 -11.56 -11.83 6.98
CA SER A 56 -10.67 -10.76 7.45
C SER A 56 -9.22 -11.26 7.44
N ILE A 57 -8.27 -10.39 7.79
CA ILE A 57 -6.93 -10.82 8.21
C ILE A 57 -6.75 -10.52 9.70
N THR A 58 -6.36 -11.52 10.49
CA THR A 58 -5.97 -11.35 11.88
C THR A 58 -4.48 -11.08 11.97
N ILE A 59 -4.06 -10.01 12.64
CA ILE A 59 -2.64 -9.62 12.75
C ILE A 59 -2.28 -9.31 14.21
N ASP A 60 -1.08 -9.71 14.63
CA ASP A 60 -0.51 -9.35 15.93
C ASP A 60 -0.51 -7.82 16.15
N PRO A 61 -1.13 -7.32 17.26
CA PRO A 61 -1.12 -5.92 17.64
C PRO A 61 0.26 -5.24 17.66
N LEU A 62 1.35 -5.96 17.96
CA LEU A 62 2.70 -5.37 17.95
C LEU A 62 3.14 -4.96 16.54
N MET A 63 2.83 -5.78 15.53
CA MET A 63 3.09 -5.46 14.13
C MET A 63 2.21 -4.30 13.65
N LEU A 64 0.93 -4.33 14.01
CA LEU A 64 -0.03 -3.27 13.67
C LEU A 64 0.41 -1.91 14.21
N ARG A 65 0.78 -1.88 15.50
CA ARG A 65 1.28 -0.68 16.18
C ARG A 65 2.57 -0.15 15.53
N ALA A 66 3.50 -1.05 15.18
CA ALA A 66 4.75 -0.69 14.52
C ALA A 66 4.52 -0.07 13.12
N ALA A 67 3.51 -0.54 12.38
CA ALA A 67 3.17 -0.04 11.05
C ALA A 67 2.15 1.12 11.05
N GLY A 68 1.60 1.49 12.22
CA GLY A 68 0.50 2.45 12.33
C GLY A 68 -0.83 1.94 11.75
N ILE A 69 -0.98 0.64 11.49
CA ILE A 69 -2.18 0.06 10.90
C ILE A 69 -3.23 -0.13 12.00
N LEU A 70 -4.40 0.48 11.84
CA LEU A 70 -5.49 0.36 12.80
C LEU A 70 -6.36 -0.88 12.50
N PRO A 71 -7.01 -1.46 13.52
CA PRO A 71 -8.06 -2.45 13.32
C PRO A 71 -9.17 -1.90 12.42
N TYR A 72 -9.79 -2.78 11.64
CA TYR A 72 -10.82 -2.47 10.65
C TYR A 72 -10.35 -1.63 9.45
N SER A 73 -9.07 -1.25 9.39
CA SER A 73 -8.49 -0.65 8.19
C SER A 73 -8.52 -1.62 7.02
N ARG A 74 -8.86 -1.09 5.84
CA ARG A 74 -8.68 -1.79 4.57
C ARG A 74 -7.20 -2.01 4.31
N VAL A 75 -6.85 -3.23 3.92
CA VAL A 75 -5.50 -3.61 3.51
C VAL A 75 -5.53 -4.40 2.22
N ASP A 76 -4.48 -4.21 1.43
CA ASP A 76 -4.12 -5.14 0.35
C ASP A 76 -3.14 -6.17 0.92
N VAL A 77 -3.40 -7.44 0.63
CA VAL A 77 -2.57 -8.57 1.05
C VAL A 77 -2.09 -9.30 -0.19
N VAL A 78 -0.78 -9.47 -0.31
CA VAL A 78 -0.17 -10.18 -1.45
C VAL A 78 0.63 -11.38 -0.96
N ASN A 79 0.45 -12.51 -1.64
CA ASN A 79 1.18 -13.73 -1.37
C ASN A 79 2.46 -13.76 -2.20
N VAL A 80 3.61 -13.81 -1.54
CA VAL A 80 4.93 -13.80 -2.19
C VAL A 80 5.20 -15.14 -2.91
N ALA A 81 4.64 -16.25 -2.42
CA ALA A 81 4.90 -17.58 -2.97
C ALA A 81 4.16 -17.83 -4.29
N ASN A 82 2.92 -17.36 -4.42
CA ASN A 82 2.08 -17.66 -5.58
C ASN A 82 1.58 -16.43 -6.35
N GLY A 83 1.85 -15.21 -5.87
CA GLY A 83 1.46 -13.96 -6.54
C GLY A 83 0.00 -13.55 -6.37
N ASN A 84 -0.81 -14.32 -5.63
CA ASN A 84 -2.20 -13.95 -5.35
C ASN A 84 -2.27 -12.61 -4.62
N ARG A 85 -3.28 -11.81 -4.96
CA ARG A 85 -3.58 -10.53 -4.30
C ARG A 85 -5.03 -10.51 -3.89
N LEU A 86 -5.29 -10.03 -2.69
CA LEU A 86 -6.65 -9.76 -2.23
C LEU A 86 -6.68 -8.47 -1.45
N GLN A 87 -7.90 -8.03 -1.19
CA GLN A 87 -8.17 -6.89 -0.32
C GLN A 87 -9.14 -7.33 0.75
N THR A 88 -8.86 -6.95 1.99
CA THR A 88 -9.70 -7.25 3.15
C THR A 88 -9.54 -6.17 4.21
N TYR A 89 -9.97 -6.42 5.44
CA TYR A 89 -9.79 -5.56 6.59
C TYR A 89 -9.10 -6.31 7.74
N VAL A 90 -8.46 -5.55 8.62
CA VAL A 90 -7.69 -6.07 9.75
C VAL A 90 -8.58 -6.35 10.96
N ILE A 91 -8.31 -7.47 11.65
CA ILE A 91 -8.75 -7.77 13.01
C ILE A 91 -7.51 -8.00 13.87
N GLU A 92 -7.58 -7.61 15.15
CA GLU A 92 -6.46 -7.85 16.08
C GLU A 92 -6.38 -9.32 16.49
N GLY A 93 -5.16 -9.85 16.44
CA GLY A 93 -4.81 -11.14 17.03
C GLY A 93 -4.38 -11.01 18.48
N ARG A 94 -3.66 -12.02 18.96
CA ARG A 94 -3.07 -12.02 20.30
C ARG A 94 -1.73 -11.29 20.27
N GLU A 95 -1.56 -10.36 21.19
CA GLU A 95 -0.32 -9.58 21.31
C GLU A 95 0.88 -10.49 21.59
N GLY A 96 1.93 -10.35 20.78
CA GLY A 96 3.19 -11.10 20.90
C GLY A 96 3.14 -12.55 20.43
N ALA A 97 2.00 -13.02 19.91
CA ALA A 97 1.83 -14.38 19.39
C ALA A 97 2.38 -14.54 17.96
N GLY A 98 2.64 -13.44 17.25
CA GLY A 98 3.01 -13.45 15.84
C GLY A 98 1.84 -13.80 14.92
N ASP A 99 0.60 -13.61 15.36
CA ASP A 99 -0.60 -13.99 14.60
C ASP A 99 -0.61 -13.29 13.22
N CYS A 100 -0.81 -14.09 12.16
CA CYS A 100 -1.09 -13.65 10.79
C CYS A 100 -2.00 -14.68 10.15
N CYS A 101 -3.32 -14.54 10.35
CA CYS A 101 -4.31 -15.52 9.93
C CYS A 101 -5.22 -14.98 8.84
N LEU A 102 -5.33 -15.70 7.73
CA LEU A 102 -6.25 -15.36 6.63
C LEU A 102 -7.54 -16.15 6.79
N ASN A 103 -8.67 -15.45 6.90
CA ASN A 103 -9.97 -16.05 7.15
C ASN A 103 -10.88 -16.03 5.91
N GLY A 104 -11.85 -16.93 5.87
CA GLY A 104 -12.90 -16.96 4.85
C GLY A 104 -12.35 -17.30 3.47
N ALA A 105 -12.86 -16.60 2.45
CA ALA A 105 -12.42 -16.78 1.05
C ALA A 105 -10.91 -16.57 0.85
N ALA A 106 -10.27 -15.78 1.71
CA ALA A 106 -8.83 -15.53 1.66
C ALA A 106 -7.98 -16.79 1.94
N ALA A 107 -8.52 -17.75 2.70
CA ALA A 107 -7.84 -19.02 3.02
C ALA A 107 -7.62 -19.92 1.80
N HIS A 108 -8.30 -19.67 0.68
CA HIS A 108 -8.01 -20.38 -0.58
C HIS A 108 -6.78 -19.85 -1.33
N LEU A 109 -6.30 -18.65 -0.97
CA LEU A 109 -5.23 -17.94 -1.68
C LEU A 109 -3.88 -17.97 -0.93
N PHE A 110 -3.91 -18.39 0.34
CA PHE A 110 -2.78 -18.41 1.26
C PHE A 110 -2.79 -19.69 2.10
N ALA A 111 -1.63 -20.30 2.29
CA ALA A 111 -1.43 -21.43 3.19
C ALA A 111 -0.55 -21.04 4.39
N PRO A 112 -0.68 -21.72 5.55
CA PRO A 112 0.29 -21.58 6.63
C PRO A 112 1.72 -21.80 6.14
N GLY A 113 2.63 -20.91 6.51
CA GLY A 113 4.02 -20.88 6.05
C GLY A 113 4.28 -20.01 4.82
N ASP A 114 3.24 -19.57 4.09
CA ASP A 114 3.41 -18.59 3.02
C ASP A 114 3.90 -17.25 3.58
N LEU A 115 4.62 -16.49 2.76
CA LEU A 115 4.99 -15.12 3.09
C LEU A 115 4.00 -14.14 2.47
N ALA A 116 3.47 -13.23 3.29
CA ALA A 116 2.56 -12.18 2.90
C ALA A 116 3.21 -10.79 3.01
N ILE A 117 2.82 -9.88 2.13
CA ILE A 117 3.05 -8.43 2.33
C ILE A 117 1.68 -7.79 2.50
N ILE A 118 1.49 -7.08 3.61
CA ILE A 118 0.25 -6.40 3.98
C ILE A 118 0.49 -4.89 3.85
N MET A 119 -0.37 -4.18 3.11
CA MET A 119 -0.23 -2.74 2.88
C MET A 119 -1.54 -2.03 3.22
N ALA A 120 -1.45 -1.01 4.05
CA ALA A 120 -2.56 -0.13 4.39
C ALA A 120 -2.42 1.21 3.66
N TYR A 121 -3.56 1.77 3.27
CA TYR A 121 -3.62 3.00 2.51
C TYR A 121 -4.55 4.02 3.15
N GLU A 122 -4.22 5.29 2.99
CA GLU A 122 -5.09 6.42 3.27
C GLU A 122 -5.28 7.24 2.00
N ASP A 123 -6.38 7.98 1.94
CA ASP A 123 -6.66 8.87 0.81
C ASP A 123 -6.19 10.29 1.16
N VAL A 124 -5.20 10.79 0.42
CA VAL A 124 -4.48 12.03 0.77
C VAL A 124 -4.60 13.02 -0.39
N PRO A 125 -4.88 14.31 -0.13
CA PRO A 125 -4.71 15.36 -1.12
C PRO A 125 -3.30 15.31 -1.72
N ALA A 126 -3.18 15.36 -3.03
CA ALA A 126 -1.90 15.15 -3.71
C ALA A 126 -0.86 16.21 -3.33
N GLU A 127 -1.30 17.43 -3.02
CA GLU A 127 -0.47 18.52 -2.48
C GLU A 127 0.16 18.22 -1.10
N ASN A 128 -0.44 17.32 -0.32
CA ASN A 128 0.04 16.94 1.02
C ASN A 128 0.91 15.68 1.01
N LEU A 129 1.24 15.13 -0.16
CA LEU A 129 2.09 13.96 -0.29
C LEU A 129 3.58 14.26 -0.11
N PRO A 130 4.17 15.32 -0.70
CA PRO A 130 5.59 15.60 -0.53
C PRO A 130 5.99 15.70 0.96
N GLY A 131 7.06 15.01 1.34
CA GLY A 131 7.56 14.90 2.72
C GLY A 131 6.78 13.95 3.61
N ARG A 132 5.61 13.45 3.19
CA ARG A 132 4.83 12.48 3.97
C ARG A 132 5.54 11.14 4.01
N GLU A 133 5.60 10.52 5.18
CA GLU A 133 6.37 9.30 5.41
C GLU A 133 5.53 8.04 5.25
N SER A 134 6.12 7.03 4.61
CA SER A 134 5.59 5.68 4.50
C SER A 134 6.38 4.73 5.39
N VAL A 135 5.69 3.97 6.24
CA VAL A 135 6.33 3.04 7.19
C VAL A 135 6.39 1.63 6.62
N ALA A 136 7.55 0.99 6.75
CA ALA A 136 7.76 -0.42 6.45
C ALA A 136 8.28 -1.16 7.67
N VAL A 137 7.54 -2.17 8.11
CA VAL A 137 7.95 -3.05 9.20
C VAL A 137 8.49 -4.35 8.63
N MET A 138 9.69 -4.72 9.05
CA MET A 138 10.33 -5.98 8.71
C MET A 138 10.18 -6.92 9.90
N VAL A 139 9.97 -8.20 9.62
CA VAL A 139 9.81 -9.22 10.64
C VAL A 139 10.71 -10.43 10.39
N ASP A 140 10.98 -11.19 11.46
CA ASP A 140 11.61 -12.50 11.36
C ASP A 140 10.60 -13.61 11.00
N GLY A 141 11.07 -14.86 10.94
CA GLY A 141 10.21 -16.01 10.63
C GLY A 141 9.12 -16.31 11.68
N GLY A 142 9.27 -15.78 12.89
CA GLY A 142 8.28 -15.84 13.96
C GLY A 142 7.40 -14.59 14.05
N ASN A 143 7.39 -13.75 13.00
CA ASN A 143 6.65 -12.49 12.91
C ASN A 143 7.01 -11.46 14.00
N ARG A 144 8.23 -11.53 14.55
CA ARG A 144 8.73 -10.50 15.47
C ARG A 144 9.32 -9.35 14.67
N VAL A 145 8.99 -8.13 15.05
CA VAL A 145 9.55 -6.92 14.42
C VAL A 145 11.07 -6.91 14.60
N THR A 146 11.80 -6.83 13.49
CA THR A 146 13.26 -6.76 13.47
C THR A 146 13.74 -5.35 13.16
N GLU A 147 13.10 -4.69 12.20
CA GLU A 147 13.44 -3.34 11.76
C GLU A 147 12.16 -2.56 11.45
N ILE A 148 12.26 -1.24 11.48
CA ILE A 148 11.23 -0.32 11.03
C ILE A 148 11.92 0.75 10.18
N TRP A 149 11.46 0.91 8.94
CA TRP A 149 11.99 1.89 8.00
C TRP A 149 10.92 2.92 7.67
N THR A 150 11.33 4.17 7.47
CA THR A 150 10.49 5.23 6.95
C THR A 150 11.00 5.68 5.58
N TYR A 151 10.09 6.06 4.71
CA TYR A 151 10.39 6.60 3.38
C TYR A 151 9.64 7.92 3.21
N ALA A 152 10.38 9.03 3.11
CA ALA A 152 9.80 10.30 2.77
C ALA A 152 9.39 10.31 1.28
N THR A 153 8.18 10.79 1.02
CA THR A 153 7.69 10.95 -0.35
C THR A 153 8.39 12.15 -1.00
N PRO A 154 9.04 12.00 -2.16
CA PRO A 154 9.68 13.12 -2.85
C PRO A 154 8.63 14.10 -3.40
N ALA A 155 9.01 15.37 -3.52
CA ALA A 155 8.29 16.34 -4.33
C ALA A 155 8.30 15.92 -5.81
N PRO A 156 7.35 16.40 -6.65
CA PRO A 156 7.27 16.00 -8.06
C PRO A 156 8.55 16.21 -8.87
N ASP A 157 9.32 17.25 -8.56
CA ASP A 157 10.61 17.59 -9.17
C ASP A 157 11.81 16.81 -8.58
N GLU A 158 11.64 16.18 -7.42
CA GLU A 158 12.63 15.30 -6.77
C GLU A 158 12.47 13.82 -7.20
N VAL A 159 11.40 13.47 -7.93
CA VAL A 159 11.17 12.09 -8.39
C VAL A 159 12.28 11.63 -9.33
N GLY A 160 12.97 10.55 -8.95
CA GLY A 160 14.10 9.98 -9.70
C GLY A 160 15.42 10.05 -8.93
N GLU A 161 15.48 10.91 -7.90
CA GLU A 161 16.53 10.91 -6.88
C GLU A 161 16.23 9.74 -5.92
N SER A 162 16.93 8.62 -6.11
CA SER A 162 16.54 7.31 -5.58
C SER A 162 16.89 7.15 -4.10
N CYS A 163 15.88 6.91 -3.25
CA CYS A 163 16.03 6.41 -1.89
C CYS A 163 16.29 4.88 -1.82
N ARG A 164 16.48 4.21 -2.96
CA ARG A 164 16.52 2.73 -2.99
C ARG A 164 17.93 2.14 -2.87
N HIS A 165 19.00 2.88 -3.17
CA HIS A 165 20.39 2.35 -3.20
C HIS A 165 21.49 3.33 -2.73
N GLY A 166 21.17 4.44 -2.06
CA GLY A 166 22.19 5.31 -1.46
C GLY A 166 21.81 6.79 -1.48
N GLU A 167 21.66 7.32 -0.27
CA GLU A 167 21.70 8.74 0.14
C GLU A 167 20.56 9.70 -0.30
N VAL A 168 19.84 10.15 0.74
CA VAL A 168 18.85 11.24 0.88
C VAL A 168 17.45 10.88 0.33
N PHE A 169 16.35 10.87 1.11
CA PHE A 169 15.95 11.68 2.27
C PHE A 169 15.87 10.89 3.59
N ALA A 170 16.99 10.83 4.31
CA ALA A 170 16.96 10.74 5.77
C ALA A 170 17.42 12.12 6.26
N ARG A 171 16.51 12.93 6.82
CA ARG A 171 16.97 13.96 7.76
C ARG A 171 17.27 13.21 9.05
N SER A 172 18.55 12.95 9.28
CA SER A 172 19.04 12.59 10.61
C SER A 172 18.52 13.63 11.59
N ALA A 173 17.75 13.20 12.59
CA ALA A 173 17.45 14.01 13.77
C ALA A 173 18.70 14.13 14.65
#